data_AF-A0A178GUJ1-F1
#
_entry.id   AF-A0A178GUJ1-F1
#
_cell.length_a   1.000
_cell.length_b   1.000
_cell.length_c   1.000
_cell.angle_alpha   90.00
_cell.angle_beta   90.00
_cell.angle_gamma   90.00
#
_symmetry.space_group_name_H-M   'P 1'
#
loop_
_entity.id
_entity.type
_entity.pdbx_description
1 polymer ?
#
loop_
_entity_poly.entity_id
_entity_poly.type
_entity_poly.pdbx_seq_one_letter_code
_entity_poly.pdbx_strand_id
1 'polypeptide(L)'
;MIKLLLEHLGKDLDIEYTSVQGSNYLHIAAKARSIDAFLFVYKKSIESDVYLLEYNEDHENPLHLAAKTGILPSVVKGIFEHLDSSEKVTKEKLEDFKSYVKEALCNRCALDKSKRTPLDWVSKTVRKKIKETAGIKDSFICNQKFRLCLYIVGAIACIAALCLSLYFLFLVSQSLALASMAGIISGGAAYLSAKVFGEIHDLHDVSTPMEVVSTDSLFSNKEIGGSVL
;
A
#
# COMPACT_ATOMS: atom_id res chain seq x y z
N MET A 1 -1.88 -24.79 27.19
CA MET A 1 -1.15 -23.83 28.04
C MET A 1 -1.54 -22.38 27.73
N ILE A 2 -1.44 -21.89 26.49
CA ILE A 2 -1.85 -20.51 26.12
C ILE A 2 -3.36 -20.24 26.30
N LYS A 3 -4.24 -21.21 25.96
CA LYS A 3 -5.68 -21.11 26.20
C LYS A 3 -6.01 -20.95 27.69
N LEU A 4 -5.33 -21.71 28.55
CA LEU A 4 -5.46 -21.63 30.01
C LEU A 4 -4.91 -20.31 30.57
N LEU A 5 -3.82 -19.77 30.02
CA LEU A 5 -3.28 -18.47 30.44
C LEU A 5 -4.24 -17.33 30.08
N LEU A 6 -4.85 -17.34 28.89
CA LEU A 6 -5.82 -16.31 28.50
C LEU A 6 -7.17 -16.49 29.20
N GLU A 7 -7.60 -17.71 29.51
CA GLU A 7 -8.79 -17.98 30.34
C GLU A 7 -8.59 -17.56 31.81
N HIS A 8 -7.40 -17.76 32.40
CA HIS A 8 -7.08 -17.27 33.75
C HIS A 8 -6.89 -15.76 33.80
N LEU A 9 -6.22 -15.17 32.78
CA LEU A 9 -6.07 -13.72 32.67
C LEU A 9 -7.40 -13.03 32.35
N GLY A 10 -8.38 -13.72 31.74
CA GLY A 10 -9.68 -13.17 31.35
C GLY A 10 -10.56 -12.62 32.48
N LYS A 11 -10.21 -12.84 33.76
CA LYS A 11 -10.94 -12.27 34.91
C LYS A 11 -10.41 -10.90 35.37
N ASP A 12 -9.13 -10.60 35.12
CA ASP A 12 -8.45 -9.32 35.40
C ASP A 12 -7.61 -8.88 34.18
N LEU A 13 -8.13 -9.11 32.97
CA LEU A 13 -7.38 -8.86 31.74
C LEU A 13 -7.26 -7.35 31.56
N ASP A 14 -6.07 -6.81 31.77
CA ASP A 14 -5.74 -5.46 31.33
C ASP A 14 -5.67 -5.45 29.80
N ILE A 15 -6.81 -5.17 29.16
CA ILE A 15 -7.01 -5.28 27.71
C ILE A 15 -6.02 -4.38 26.94
N GLU A 16 -5.47 -3.35 27.58
CA GLU A 16 -4.49 -2.40 27.03
C GLU A 16 -3.04 -2.90 27.13
N TYR A 17 -2.80 -4.10 27.65
CA TYR A 17 -1.45 -4.68 27.73
C TYR A 17 -0.74 -4.68 26.37
N THR A 18 0.49 -4.18 26.37
CA THR A 18 1.44 -4.25 25.25
C THR A 18 2.73 -4.93 25.69
N SER A 19 3.25 -5.83 24.85
CA SER A 19 4.57 -6.44 25.09
C SER A 19 5.70 -5.43 24.85
N VAL A 20 6.93 -5.82 25.22
CA VAL A 20 8.14 -5.04 24.92
C VAL A 20 8.29 -4.72 23.42
N GLN A 21 7.72 -5.54 22.52
CA GLN A 21 7.73 -5.33 21.07
C GLN A 21 6.49 -4.58 20.56
N GLY A 22 5.74 -3.93 21.45
CA GLY A 22 4.46 -3.28 21.12
C GLY A 22 3.33 -4.27 20.75
N SER A 23 3.49 -5.56 21.01
CA SER A 23 2.47 -6.56 20.65
C SER A 23 1.41 -6.66 21.73
N ASN A 24 0.16 -6.29 21.40
CA ASN A 24 -1.00 -6.51 22.27
C ASN A 24 -1.49 -7.97 22.25
N TYR A 25 -2.54 -8.27 23.01
CA TYR A 25 -3.11 -9.63 23.10
C TYR A 25 -3.62 -10.20 21.76
N LEU A 26 -4.12 -9.37 20.84
CA LEU A 26 -4.54 -9.84 19.52
C LEU A 26 -3.36 -10.31 18.68
N HIS A 27 -2.20 -9.63 18.76
CA HIS A 27 -0.97 -10.11 18.13
C HIS A 27 -0.54 -11.47 18.68
N ILE A 28 -0.57 -11.61 20.01
CA ILE A 28 -0.18 -12.86 20.69
C ILE A 28 -1.12 -14.01 20.29
N ALA A 29 -2.44 -13.77 20.27
CA ALA A 29 -3.43 -14.76 19.85
C ALA A 29 -3.24 -15.19 18.39
N ALA A 30 -2.95 -14.24 17.50
CA ALA A 30 -2.70 -14.51 16.09
C ALA A 30 -1.42 -15.33 15.87
N LYS A 31 -0.33 -14.97 16.58
CA LYS A 31 0.94 -15.73 16.57
C LYS A 31 0.77 -17.15 17.10
N ALA A 32 -0.07 -17.32 18.13
CA ALA A 32 -0.44 -18.61 18.69
C ALA A 32 -1.43 -19.42 17.83
N ARG A 33 -1.92 -18.86 16.70
CA ARG A 33 -2.91 -19.48 15.81
C ARG A 33 -4.23 -19.82 16.50
N SER A 34 -4.55 -19.11 17.58
CA SER A 34 -5.73 -19.39 18.40
C SER A 34 -6.88 -18.48 18.01
N ILE A 35 -7.79 -19.00 17.18
CA ILE A 35 -8.99 -18.27 16.74
C ILE A 35 -9.87 -17.93 17.96
N ASP A 36 -10.09 -18.90 18.86
CA ASP A 36 -10.88 -18.70 20.08
C ASP A 36 -10.35 -17.54 20.93
N ALA A 37 -9.05 -17.51 21.17
CA ALA A 37 -8.40 -16.45 21.95
C ALA A 37 -8.53 -15.09 21.26
N PHE A 38 -8.31 -15.04 19.94
CA PHE A 38 -8.42 -13.81 19.18
C PHE A 38 -9.83 -13.23 19.29
N LEU A 39 -10.85 -14.06 19.06
CA LEU A 39 -12.24 -13.65 19.12
C LEU A 39 -12.65 -13.27 20.54
N PHE A 40 -12.17 -13.99 21.56
CA PHE A 40 -12.44 -13.64 22.97
C PHE A 40 -11.91 -12.25 23.31
N VAL A 41 -10.64 -11.98 23.00
CA VAL A 41 -10.00 -10.67 23.26
C VAL A 41 -10.69 -9.56 22.45
N TYR A 42 -11.02 -9.81 21.19
CA TYR A 42 -11.70 -8.81 20.35
C TYR A 42 -13.12 -8.49 20.86
N LYS A 43 -13.87 -9.50 21.31
CA LYS A 43 -15.18 -9.28 21.94
C LYS A 43 -15.06 -8.42 23.20
N LYS A 44 -14.05 -8.72 24.03
CA LYS A 44 -13.75 -7.94 25.23
C LYS A 44 -13.36 -6.50 24.90
N SER A 45 -12.60 -6.28 23.83
CA SER A 45 -12.22 -4.93 23.41
C SER A 45 -13.44 -4.09 23.00
N ILE A 46 -14.45 -4.70 22.37
CA ILE A 46 -15.73 -4.01 22.08
C ILE A 46 -16.47 -3.65 23.38
N GLU A 47 -16.57 -4.59 24.32
CA GLU A 47 -17.23 -4.36 25.62
C GLU A 47 -16.56 -3.23 26.42
N SER A 48 -15.24 -3.11 26.29
CA SER A 48 -14.43 -2.09 26.96
C SER A 48 -14.17 -0.83 26.13
N ASP A 49 -14.71 -0.75 24.91
CA ASP A 49 -14.51 0.38 23.98
C ASP A 49 -13.04 0.65 23.61
N VAL A 50 -12.22 -0.40 23.55
CA VAL A 50 -10.78 -0.35 23.26
C VAL A 50 -10.49 -0.84 21.83
N TYR A 51 -9.67 -0.09 21.11
CA TYR A 51 -9.27 -0.36 19.72
C TYR A 51 -7.92 -1.06 19.67
N LEU A 52 -7.90 -2.37 19.41
CA LEU A 52 -6.70 -3.21 19.51
C LEU A 52 -6.08 -3.64 18.18
N LEU A 53 -6.44 -3.02 17.06
CA LEU A 53 -5.82 -3.31 15.75
C LEU A 53 -4.64 -2.37 15.45
N GLU A 54 -4.01 -1.82 16.48
CA GLU A 54 -2.79 -1.02 16.39
C GLU A 54 -1.58 -1.85 15.93
N TYR A 55 -0.51 -1.16 15.55
CA TYR A 55 0.69 -1.78 15.00
C TYR A 55 1.70 -2.09 16.10
N ASN A 56 2.39 -3.23 15.95
CA ASN A 56 3.60 -3.53 16.71
C ASN A 56 4.84 -2.83 16.11
N GLU A 57 6.02 -3.06 16.71
CA GLU A 57 7.30 -2.54 16.19
C GLU A 57 7.65 -3.00 14.76
N ASP A 58 7.06 -4.12 14.33
CA ASP A 58 7.17 -4.63 12.96
C ASP A 58 6.24 -3.94 11.96
N HIS A 59 5.54 -2.90 12.39
CA HIS A 59 4.48 -2.23 11.64
C HIS A 59 3.40 -3.23 11.19
N GLU A 60 3.18 -4.28 11.96
CA GLU A 60 2.13 -5.26 11.72
C GLU A 60 1.00 -5.00 12.70
N ASN A 61 -0.22 -4.84 12.17
CA ASN A 61 -1.41 -5.01 13.00
C ASN A 61 -1.70 -6.51 13.22
N PRO A 62 -2.57 -6.88 14.17
CA PRO A 62 -2.87 -8.28 14.47
C PRO A 62 -3.40 -9.10 13.28
N LEU A 63 -4.05 -8.43 12.31
CA LEU A 63 -4.59 -9.09 11.12
C LEU A 63 -3.48 -9.48 10.13
N HIS A 64 -2.34 -8.77 10.10
CA HIS A 64 -1.16 -9.22 9.34
C HIS A 64 -0.66 -10.56 9.87
N LEU A 65 -0.49 -10.66 11.19
CA LEU A 65 -0.09 -11.91 11.82
C LEU A 65 -1.13 -13.02 11.56
N ALA A 66 -2.42 -12.71 11.69
CA ALA A 66 -3.49 -13.67 11.38
C ALA A 66 -3.45 -14.16 9.92
N ALA A 67 -3.07 -13.29 8.98
CA ALA A 67 -2.89 -13.63 7.57
C ALA A 67 -1.70 -14.57 7.38
N LYS A 68 -0.53 -14.18 7.92
CA LYS A 68 0.72 -14.94 7.85
C LYS A 68 0.60 -16.32 8.49
N THR A 69 -0.20 -16.45 9.54
CA THR A 69 -0.41 -17.72 10.24
C THR A 69 -1.63 -18.53 9.74
N GLY A 70 -2.36 -18.00 8.75
CA GLY A 70 -3.44 -18.69 8.03
C GLY A 70 -4.78 -18.74 8.76
N ILE A 71 -4.98 -17.93 9.80
CA ILE A 71 -6.25 -17.89 10.57
C ILE A 71 -7.16 -16.73 10.18
N LEU A 72 -6.69 -15.78 9.38
CA LEU A 72 -7.41 -14.55 9.02
C LEU A 72 -8.86 -14.77 8.54
N PRO A 73 -9.17 -15.74 7.65
CA PRO A 73 -10.54 -15.91 7.16
C PRO A 73 -11.53 -16.24 8.28
N SER A 74 -11.13 -17.12 9.20
CA SER A 74 -11.96 -17.54 10.33
C SER A 74 -12.12 -16.42 11.36
N VAL A 75 -11.04 -15.67 11.60
CA VAL A 75 -11.06 -14.51 12.50
C VAL A 75 -11.99 -13.42 11.97
N VAL A 76 -11.85 -13.02 10.70
CA VAL A 76 -12.72 -11.99 10.10
C VAL A 76 -14.18 -12.45 10.11
N LYS A 77 -14.45 -13.71 9.75
CA LYS A 77 -15.81 -14.26 9.83
C LYS A 77 -16.39 -14.14 11.24
N GLY A 78 -15.66 -14.61 12.25
CA GLY A 78 -16.12 -14.57 13.64
C GLY A 78 -16.29 -13.14 14.20
N ILE A 79 -15.47 -12.19 13.75
CA ILE A 79 -15.61 -10.76 14.09
C ILE A 79 -16.93 -10.23 13.54
N PHE A 80 -17.19 -10.38 12.24
CA PHE A 80 -18.40 -9.83 11.63
C PHE A 80 -19.67 -10.53 12.10
N GLU A 81 -19.64 -11.86 12.32
CA GLU A 81 -20.76 -12.58 12.93
C GLU A 81 -21.10 -12.05 14.33
N HIS A 82 -20.08 -11.76 15.15
CA HIS A 82 -20.31 -11.17 16.46
C HIS A 82 -20.85 -9.75 16.37
N LEU A 83 -20.29 -8.93 15.47
CA LEU A 83 -20.75 -7.56 15.29
C LEU A 83 -22.22 -7.55 14.82
N ASP A 84 -22.59 -8.37 13.84
CA ASP A 84 -23.95 -8.41 13.31
C ASP A 84 -24.99 -8.99 14.28
N SER A 85 -24.56 -9.75 15.29
CA SER A 85 -25.44 -10.34 16.31
C SER A 85 -25.43 -9.60 17.66
N SER A 86 -24.59 -8.56 17.82
CA SER A 86 -24.46 -7.84 19.09
C SER A 86 -25.58 -6.82 19.27
N GLU A 87 -26.47 -7.07 20.24
CA GLU A 87 -27.53 -6.12 20.64
C GLU A 87 -27.12 -5.19 21.77
N LYS A 88 -25.98 -5.46 22.43
CA LYS A 88 -25.55 -4.75 23.66
C LYS A 88 -24.93 -3.39 23.40
N VAL A 89 -24.48 -3.14 22.18
CA VAL A 89 -23.71 -1.95 21.79
C VAL A 89 -24.57 -1.11 20.84
N THR A 90 -24.41 0.22 20.89
CA THR A 90 -25.14 1.11 19.97
C THR A 90 -24.76 0.82 18.52
N LYS A 91 -25.73 0.97 17.60
CA LYS A 91 -25.51 0.73 16.16
C LYS A 91 -24.38 1.58 15.59
N GLU A 92 -24.21 2.81 16.07
CA GLU A 92 -23.14 3.72 15.67
C GLU A 92 -21.76 3.15 16.00
N LYS A 93 -21.52 2.79 17.26
CA LYS A 93 -20.27 2.15 17.69
C LYS A 93 -19.99 0.85 16.92
N LEU A 94 -21.04 0.09 16.63
CA LEU A 94 -20.89 -1.14 15.85
C LEU A 94 -20.36 -0.87 14.43
N GLU A 95 -20.88 0.18 13.77
CA GLU A 95 -20.38 0.60 12.46
C GLU A 95 -18.97 1.19 12.53
N ASP A 96 -18.61 1.85 13.63
CA ASP A 96 -17.23 2.30 13.88
C ASP A 96 -16.26 1.12 13.97
N PHE A 97 -16.58 0.09 14.75
CA PHE A 97 -15.76 -1.13 14.82
C PHE A 97 -15.67 -1.86 13.48
N LYS A 98 -16.78 -1.94 12.71
CA LYS A 98 -16.76 -2.51 11.36
C LYS A 98 -15.83 -1.72 10.44
N SER A 99 -15.91 -0.39 10.48
CA SER A 99 -15.07 0.50 9.68
C SER A 99 -13.60 0.35 10.06
N TYR A 100 -13.31 0.32 11.36
CA TYR A 100 -11.98 0.08 11.90
C TYR A 100 -11.36 -1.24 11.41
N VAL A 101 -12.12 -2.34 11.44
CA VAL A 101 -11.65 -3.64 10.91
C VAL A 101 -11.41 -3.58 9.40
N LYS A 102 -12.32 -2.95 8.64
CA LYS A 102 -12.16 -2.80 7.18
C LYS A 102 -10.90 -2.01 6.85
N GLU A 103 -10.65 -0.93 7.58
CA GLU A 103 -9.44 -0.13 7.41
C GLU A 103 -8.19 -0.93 7.73
N ALA A 104 -8.16 -1.64 8.86
CA ALA A 104 -7.03 -2.49 9.22
C ALA A 104 -6.75 -3.61 8.19
N LEU A 105 -7.77 -4.09 7.47
CA LEU A 105 -7.65 -5.15 6.46
C LEU A 105 -7.08 -4.67 5.12
N CYS A 106 -7.49 -3.49 4.65
CA CYS A 106 -7.24 -3.11 3.26
C CYS A 106 -6.89 -1.63 3.01
N ASN A 107 -6.81 -0.80 4.06
CA ASN A 107 -6.40 0.59 3.88
C ASN A 107 -4.96 0.63 3.32
N ARG A 108 -4.69 1.58 2.41
CA ARG A 108 -3.34 1.84 1.88
C ARG A 108 -2.38 2.37 2.94
N CYS A 109 -2.89 2.81 4.09
CA CYS A 109 -2.10 3.17 5.25
C CYS A 109 -1.86 1.97 6.19
N ALA A 110 -2.55 0.84 5.98
CA ALA A 110 -2.38 -0.38 6.76
C ALA A 110 -1.36 -1.31 6.13
N LEU A 111 -0.12 -0.83 6.04
CA LEU A 111 0.98 -1.54 5.40
C LEU A 111 2.02 -1.98 6.43
N ASP A 112 2.46 -3.23 6.31
CA ASP A 112 3.63 -3.72 7.02
C ASP A 112 4.95 -3.16 6.46
N LYS A 113 6.08 -3.51 7.08
CA LYS A 113 7.44 -3.18 6.59
C LYS A 113 7.67 -3.61 5.12
N SER A 114 6.94 -4.60 4.61
CA SER A 114 7.01 -5.06 3.21
C SER A 114 6.07 -4.29 2.28
N LYS A 115 5.44 -3.21 2.75
CA LYS A 115 4.43 -2.41 2.05
C LYS A 115 3.21 -3.24 1.62
N ARG A 116 2.80 -4.21 2.44
CA ARG A 116 1.68 -5.12 2.17
C ARG A 116 0.59 -4.99 3.21
N THR A 117 -0.66 -5.07 2.78
CA THR A 117 -1.83 -5.16 3.69
C THR A 117 -2.00 -6.60 4.19
N PRO A 118 -2.81 -6.85 5.25
CA PRO A 118 -3.15 -8.21 5.65
C PRO A 118 -3.72 -9.06 4.51
N LEU A 119 -4.53 -8.45 3.64
CA LEU A 119 -5.10 -9.12 2.47
C LEU A 119 -4.05 -9.49 1.42
N ASP A 120 -2.88 -8.86 1.42
CA ASP A 120 -1.78 -9.18 0.50
C ASP A 120 -1.02 -10.44 0.86
N TRP A 121 -1.16 -10.91 2.10
CA TRP A 121 -0.56 -12.15 2.58
C TRP A 121 -1.38 -13.41 2.29
N VAL A 122 -2.62 -13.25 1.79
CA VAL A 122 -3.51 -14.38 1.46
C VAL A 122 -3.69 -14.57 -0.05
N SER A 123 -4.07 -15.78 -0.45
CA SER A 123 -4.35 -16.10 -1.86
C SER A 123 -5.51 -15.28 -2.42
N LYS A 124 -5.57 -15.11 -3.75
CA LYS A 124 -6.62 -14.33 -4.41
C LYS A 124 -8.05 -14.82 -4.09
N THR A 125 -8.24 -16.14 -4.02
CA THR A 125 -9.54 -16.75 -3.67
C THR A 125 -9.93 -16.47 -2.23
N VAL A 126 -8.98 -16.57 -1.29
CA VAL A 126 -9.23 -16.26 0.12
C VAL A 126 -9.49 -14.77 0.32
N ARG A 127 -8.71 -13.91 -0.34
CA ARG A 127 -8.91 -12.45 -0.34
C ARG A 127 -10.33 -12.07 -0.73
N LYS A 128 -10.85 -12.66 -1.82
CA LYS A 128 -12.21 -12.39 -2.30
C LYS A 128 -13.26 -12.75 -1.24
N LYS A 129 -13.14 -13.93 -0.62
CA LYS A 129 -14.04 -14.38 0.44
C LYS A 129 -14.01 -13.43 1.65
N ILE A 130 -12.83 -13.01 2.09
CA ILE A 130 -12.70 -12.07 3.22
C ILE A 130 -13.37 -10.73 2.89
N LYS A 131 -13.18 -10.21 1.67
CA LYS A 131 -13.84 -8.98 1.23
C LYS A 131 -15.36 -9.10 1.20
N GLU A 132 -15.88 -10.22 0.70
CA GLU A 132 -17.32 -10.52 0.70
C GLU A 132 -17.87 -10.55 2.14
N THR A 133 -17.21 -11.27 3.06
CA THR A 133 -17.59 -11.33 4.47
C THR A 133 -17.56 -9.96 5.15
N ALA A 134 -16.53 -9.16 4.90
CA ALA A 134 -16.39 -7.84 5.51
C ALA A 134 -17.22 -6.76 4.80
N GLY A 135 -17.94 -7.08 3.72
CA GLY A 135 -18.65 -6.09 2.90
C GLY A 135 -17.72 -5.06 2.24
N ILE A 136 -16.46 -5.40 2.02
CA ILE A 136 -15.48 -4.52 1.37
C ILE A 136 -15.75 -4.57 -0.13
N LYS A 137 -16.38 -3.50 -0.64
CA LYS A 137 -16.60 -3.36 -2.07
C LYS A 137 -15.25 -3.14 -2.76
N ASP A 138 -14.98 -3.93 -3.79
CA ASP A 138 -13.92 -3.60 -4.74
C ASP A 138 -14.33 -2.29 -5.42
N SER A 139 -13.76 -1.17 -4.95
CA SER A 139 -13.88 0.08 -5.68
C SER A 139 -13.20 -0.15 -7.03
N PHE A 140 -14.01 -0.27 -8.08
CA PHE A 140 -13.54 -0.42 -9.46
C PHE A 140 -12.48 0.63 -9.83
N ILE A 141 -12.52 1.78 -9.16
CA ILE A 141 -11.60 2.93 -9.27
C ILE A 141 -10.14 2.59 -8.88
N CYS A 142 -9.91 1.58 -8.03
CA CYS A 142 -8.56 1.17 -7.66
C CYS A 142 -7.90 0.23 -8.67
N ASN A 143 -8.66 -0.33 -9.61
CA ASN A 143 -8.11 -1.22 -10.63
C ASN A 143 -7.25 -0.39 -11.59
N GLN A 144 -5.95 -0.70 -11.65
CA GLN A 144 -5.01 -0.05 -12.57
C GLN A 144 -5.52 -0.06 -14.02
N LYS A 145 -6.24 -1.12 -14.41
CA LYS A 145 -6.86 -1.22 -15.73
C LYS A 145 -8.00 -0.20 -15.93
N PHE A 146 -8.77 0.09 -14.90
CA PHE A 146 -9.86 1.08 -14.96
C PHE A 146 -9.32 2.51 -14.98
N ARG A 147 -8.26 2.80 -14.20
CA ARG A 147 -7.55 4.08 -14.28
C ARG A 147 -6.92 4.30 -15.65
N LEU A 148 -6.29 3.27 -16.22
CA LEU A 148 -5.76 3.33 -17.58
C LEU A 148 -6.88 3.55 -18.60
N CYS A 149 -8.02 2.87 -18.44
CA CYS A 149 -9.19 3.08 -19.30
C CYS A 149 -9.71 4.52 -19.24
N LEU A 150 -9.91 5.08 -18.03
CA LEU A 150 -10.31 6.48 -17.85
C LEU A 150 -9.31 7.46 -18.46
N TYR A 151 -8.01 7.19 -18.32
CA TYR A 151 -6.97 8.01 -18.93
C TYR A 151 -7.05 7.98 -20.47
N ILE A 152 -7.23 6.79 -21.07
CA ILE A 152 -7.39 6.65 -22.52
C ILE A 152 -8.63 7.39 -23.01
N VAL A 153 -9.78 7.20 -22.35
CA VAL A 153 -11.03 7.88 -22.70
C VAL A 153 -10.89 9.40 -22.57
N GLY A 154 -10.25 9.88 -21.49
CA GLY A 154 -9.96 11.29 -21.29
C GLY A 154 -9.05 11.85 -22.39
N ALA A 155 -7.99 11.13 -22.76
CA ALA A 155 -7.09 11.54 -23.84
C ALA A 155 -7.81 11.64 -25.20
N ILE A 156 -8.66 10.66 -25.54
CA ILE A 156 -9.46 10.69 -26.77
C ILE A 156 -10.42 11.89 -26.77
N ALA A 157 -11.10 12.15 -25.66
CA ALA A 157 -11.99 13.30 -25.54
C ALA A 157 -11.23 14.64 -25.70
N CYS A 158 -10.05 14.76 -25.10
CA CYS A 158 -9.19 15.94 -25.27
C CYS A 158 -8.73 16.13 -26.72
N ILE A 159 -8.31 15.05 -27.40
CA ILE A 159 -7.93 15.11 -28.82
C ILE A 159 -9.12 15.53 -29.68
N ALA A 160 -10.30 14.94 -29.46
CA ALA A 160 -11.51 15.32 -30.19
C ALA A 160 -11.87 16.80 -29.99
N ALA A 161 -11.80 17.30 -28.75
CA ALA A 161 -12.05 18.71 -28.45
C ALA A 161 -11.03 19.65 -29.10
N LEU A 162 -9.75 19.27 -29.13
CA LEU A 162 -8.70 20.01 -29.85
C LEU A 162 -8.95 20.02 -31.36
N CYS A 163 -9.32 18.88 -31.95
CA CYS A 163 -9.65 18.78 -33.36
C CYS A 163 -10.87 19.64 -33.73
N LEU A 164 -11.93 19.63 -32.91
CA LEU A 164 -13.10 20.50 -33.08
C LEU A 164 -12.71 21.98 -32.98
N SER A 165 -11.89 22.34 -31.99
CA SER A 165 -11.44 23.72 -31.79
C SER A 165 -10.59 24.21 -32.97
N LEU A 166 -9.67 23.38 -33.47
CA LEU A 166 -8.87 23.65 -34.67
C LEU A 166 -9.74 23.76 -35.93
N TYR A 167 -10.77 22.91 -36.05
CA TYR A 167 -11.72 22.97 -37.16
C TYR A 167 -12.50 24.28 -37.17
N PHE A 168 -13.00 24.73 -36.03
CA PHE A 168 -13.63 26.05 -35.91
C PHE A 168 -12.64 27.20 -36.21
N LEU A 169 -11.41 27.09 -35.72
CA LEU A 169 -10.37 28.09 -36.03
C LEU A 169 -10.07 28.15 -37.52
N PHE A 170 -10.02 27.00 -38.20
CA PHE A 170 -9.77 26.88 -39.63
C PHE A 170 -10.89 27.52 -40.46
N LEU A 171 -12.15 27.37 -40.03
CA LEU A 171 -13.30 28.03 -40.67
C LEU A 171 -13.23 29.56 -40.54
N VAL A 172 -12.65 30.08 -39.46
CA VAL A 172 -12.51 31.52 -39.22
C VAL A 172 -11.26 32.10 -39.90
N SER A 173 -10.13 31.38 -39.88
CA SER A 173 -8.88 31.80 -40.50
C SER A 173 -7.87 30.64 -40.71
N GLN A 174 -7.49 30.41 -41.97
CA GLN A 174 -6.54 29.36 -42.34
C GLN A 174 -5.13 29.60 -41.80
N SER A 175 -4.67 30.86 -41.76
CA SER A 175 -3.32 31.21 -41.30
C SER A 175 -3.16 31.05 -39.79
N LEU A 176 -4.20 31.35 -39.02
CA LEU A 176 -4.21 31.21 -37.57
C LEU A 176 -4.24 29.73 -37.14
N ALA A 177 -4.99 28.88 -37.87
CA ALA A 177 -5.03 27.44 -37.61
C ALA A 177 -3.68 26.76 -37.88
N LEU A 178 -3.00 27.12 -38.97
CA LEU A 178 -1.66 26.62 -39.30
C LEU A 178 -0.60 27.03 -38.26
N ALA A 179 -0.64 28.29 -37.80
CA ALA A 179 0.25 28.78 -36.75
C ALA A 179 0.03 28.05 -35.42
N SER A 180 -1.23 27.78 -35.06
CA SER A 180 -1.59 27.02 -33.85
C SER A 180 -1.10 25.56 -33.92
N MET A 181 -1.26 24.89 -35.07
CA MET A 181 -0.72 23.54 -35.28
C MET A 181 0.81 23.51 -35.15
N ALA A 182 1.51 24.47 -35.74
CA ALA A 182 2.97 24.59 -35.64
C ALA A 182 3.44 24.81 -34.20
N GLY A 183 2.70 25.60 -33.42
CA GLY A 183 2.95 25.83 -31.99
C GLY A 183 2.75 24.57 -31.13
N ILE A 184 1.71 23.79 -31.39
CA ILE A 184 1.45 22.54 -30.65
C ILE A 184 2.54 21.49 -30.96
N ILE A 185 2.97 21.38 -32.21
CA ILE A 185 4.02 20.43 -32.63
C ILE A 185 5.39 20.83 -32.06
N SER A 186 5.74 22.12 -32.09
CA SER A 186 7.04 22.58 -31.60
C SER A 186 7.11 22.67 -30.06
N GLY A 187 6.05 23.16 -29.40
CA GLY A 187 6.01 23.32 -27.94
C GLY A 187 5.69 22.03 -27.19
N GLY A 188 4.76 21.21 -27.71
CA GLY A 188 4.34 19.96 -27.08
C GLY A 188 5.43 18.89 -27.13
N ALA A 189 6.13 18.77 -28.27
CA ALA A 189 7.22 17.80 -28.42
C ALA A 189 8.43 18.15 -27.54
N ALA A 190 8.75 19.44 -27.40
CA ALA A 190 9.85 19.90 -26.54
C ALA A 190 9.57 19.65 -25.05
N TYR A 191 8.34 19.91 -24.58
CA TYR A 191 7.96 19.66 -23.19
C TYR A 191 7.98 18.18 -22.81
N LEU A 192 7.45 17.30 -23.67
CA LEU A 192 7.47 15.86 -23.43
C LEU A 192 8.88 15.29 -23.51
N SER A 193 9.70 15.76 -24.46
CA SER A 193 11.11 15.36 -24.55
C SER A 193 11.89 15.78 -23.31
N ALA A 194 11.76 17.03 -22.86
CA ALA A 194 12.45 17.51 -21.66
C ALA A 194 12.05 16.74 -20.39
N LYS A 195 10.76 16.38 -20.26
CA LYS A 195 10.28 15.59 -19.12
C LYS A 195 10.81 14.16 -19.12
N VAL A 196 10.86 13.51 -20.28
CA VAL A 196 11.44 12.17 -20.44
C VAL A 196 12.96 12.18 -20.17
N PHE A 197 13.67 13.22 -20.61
CA PHE A 197 15.11 13.36 -20.31
C PHE A 197 15.39 13.64 -18.82
N GLY A 198 14.55 14.46 -18.16
CA GLY A 198 14.68 14.70 -16.72
C GLY A 198 14.47 13.44 -15.87
N GLU A 199 13.49 12.61 -16.24
CA GLU A 199 13.16 11.39 -15.50
C GLU A 199 14.19 10.25 -15.75
N ILE A 200 14.87 10.25 -16.90
CA ILE A 200 16.02 9.35 -17.18
C ILE A 200 17.27 9.81 -16.42
N HIS A 201 17.49 11.11 -16.26
CA HIS A 201 18.61 11.66 -15.50
C HIS A 201 18.52 11.30 -14.01
N ASP A 202 17.33 11.37 -13.41
CA ASP A 202 17.09 10.96 -12.02
C ASP A 202 17.32 9.44 -11.79
N LEU A 203 17.07 8.61 -12.80
CA LEU A 203 17.34 7.16 -12.73
C LEU A 203 18.84 6.83 -12.80
N HIS A 204 19.65 7.68 -13.44
CA HIS A 204 21.08 7.46 -13.58
C HIS A 204 21.89 7.95 -12.36
N ASP A 205 21.32 8.83 -11.53
CA ASP A 205 21.96 9.30 -10.29
C ASP A 205 21.87 8.26 -9.15
N VAL A 206 20.93 7.31 -9.23
CA VAL A 206 20.73 6.24 -8.21
C VAL A 206 21.53 4.96 -8.49
N SER A 207 22.19 4.83 -9.66
CA SER A 207 22.91 3.59 -10.05
C SER A 207 24.42 3.73 -10.24
N THR A 208 25.08 4.69 -9.59
CA THR A 208 26.54 4.69 -9.53
C THR A 208 27.02 4.06 -8.22
N PRO A 209 27.30 2.74 -8.15
CA PRO A 209 28.10 2.20 -7.07
C PRO A 209 29.54 2.69 -7.25
N MET A 210 30.01 3.33 -6.19
CA MET A 210 31.36 3.84 -6.00
C MET A 210 32.37 2.69 -6.07
N GLU A 211 33.00 2.45 -7.23
CA GLU A 211 34.24 1.67 -7.28
C GLU A 211 35.42 2.61 -7.02
N VAL A 212 35.84 2.58 -5.76
CA VAL A 212 37.12 3.10 -5.28
C VAL A 212 38.23 2.27 -5.91
N VAL A 213 38.80 2.77 -7.00
CA VAL A 213 40.13 2.31 -7.47
C VAL A 213 41.17 3.09 -6.68
N SER A 214 41.71 2.43 -5.65
CA SER A 214 42.86 2.90 -4.88
C SER A 214 44.07 3.07 -5.79
N THR A 215 44.57 4.30 -5.84
CA THR A 215 45.90 4.65 -6.33
C THR A 215 46.92 4.47 -5.20
N ASP A 216 47.93 3.65 -5.45
CA ASP A 216 49.29 3.70 -4.88
C ASP A 216 50.12 2.88 -5.90
N SER A 217 51.28 3.24 -6.43
CA SER A 217 52.31 4.25 -6.24
C SER A 217 53.27 3.95 -7.42
N LEU A 218 53.91 4.85 -8.16
CA LEU A 218 54.99 5.75 -7.78
C LEU A 218 55.43 6.47 -9.07
N PHE A 219 55.51 7.80 -8.99
CA PHE A 219 56.36 8.59 -9.87
C PHE A 219 57.83 8.18 -9.66
N SER A 220 58.57 7.98 -10.75
CA SER A 220 59.92 8.57 -10.85
C SER A 220 60.37 8.67 -12.29
N ASN A 221 60.67 9.91 -12.66
CA ASN A 221 61.34 10.33 -13.87
C ASN A 221 62.78 9.79 -13.96
N LYS A 222 63.29 9.86 -15.19
CA LYS A 222 64.65 10.30 -15.58
C LYS A 222 65.71 9.23 -15.90
N GLU A 223 66.10 9.26 -17.18
CA GLU A 223 67.47 9.41 -17.70
C GLU A 223 68.44 8.21 -17.77
N ILE A 224 68.79 7.80 -19.00
CA ILE A 224 70.10 8.04 -19.68
C ILE A 224 70.29 6.98 -20.78
N GLY A 225 70.70 7.46 -21.97
CA GLY A 225 71.09 6.62 -23.08
C GLY A 225 72.37 5.82 -22.81
N GLY A 226 72.52 4.71 -23.50
CA GLY A 226 73.72 3.89 -23.42
C GLY A 226 73.56 2.63 -24.25
N SER A 227 73.71 2.77 -25.57
CA SER A 227 73.98 1.67 -26.49
C SER A 227 75.21 0.89 -26.01
N VAL A 228 75.22 -0.43 -26.16
CA VAL A 228 76.25 -1.21 -26.87
C VAL A 228 76.00 -2.70 -26.65
N LEU A 229 75.83 -3.39 -27.80
CA LEU A 229 75.93 -4.82 -28.08
C LEU A 229 74.83 -5.76 -27.56
#